data_AF-A0A6N8U275-F1
#
_entry.id   AF-A0A6N8U275-F1
#
_cell.length_a   1.000
_cell.length_b   1.000
_cell.length_c   1.000
_cell.angle_alpha   90.00
_cell.angle_beta   90.00
_cell.angle_gamma   90.00
#
_symmetry.space_group_name_H-M   'P 1'
#
loop_
_entity.id
_entity.type
_entity.pdbx_description
1 polymer ?
#
loop_
_entity_poly.entity_id
_entity_poly.type
_entity_poly.pdbx_seq_one_letter_code
_entity_poly.pdbx_strand_id
1 'polypeptide(L)' 'MHKAEMLKEIEDALNVVNKGLFNPEDFDDSNIDEIRDIHGMVTSRSQVTANEQSAIIEELSKLRK' A
#
# COMPACT_ATOMS: atom_id res chain seq x y z
N MET A 1 -5.44 13.33 2.07
CA MET A 1 -5.44 12.02 2.73
C MET A 1 -4.19 11.90 3.57
N HIS A 2 -4.32 11.25 4.72
CA HIS A 2 -3.19 10.93 5.59
C HIS A 2 -2.54 9.61 5.17
N LYS A 3 -1.23 9.44 5.45
CA LYS A 3 -0.46 8.20 5.19
C LYS A 3 -1.19 6.94 5.64
N ALA A 4 -1.73 6.99 6.86
CA ALA A 4 -2.47 5.86 7.45
C ALA A 4 -3.72 5.46 6.67
N GLU A 5 -4.45 6.44 6.13
CA GLU A 5 -5.64 6.19 5.30
C GLU A 5 -5.23 5.53 3.98
N MET A 6 -4.17 6.04 3.33
CA MET A 6 -3.65 5.48 2.08
C MET A 6 -3.21 4.02 2.24
N LEU A 7 -2.42 3.72 3.27
CA LEU A 7 -1.95 2.36 3.52
C LEU A 7 -3.11 1.40 3.79
N LYS A 8 -4.12 1.83 4.53
CA LYS A 8 -5.32 1.02 4.78
C LYS A 8 -6.12 0.76 3.49
N GLU A 9 -6.32 1.78 2.67
CA GLU A 9 -7.03 1.60 1.39
C GLU A 9 -6.25 0.71 0.42
N ILE A 10 -4.91 0.77 0.44
CA ILE A 10 -4.08 -0.18 -0.30
C ILE A 10 -4.30 -1.61 0.23
N GLU A 11 -4.28 -1.85 1.55
CA GLU A 11 -4.55 -3.18 2.10
C GLU A 11 -5.91 -3.73 1.64
N ASP A 12 -6.94 -2.89 1.68
CA ASP A 12 -8.30 -3.26 1.29
C ASP A 12 -8.38 -3.56 -0.23
N ALA A 13 -7.76 -2.73 -1.07
CA ALA A 13 -7.74 -2.93 -2.52
C ALA A 13 -6.89 -4.14 -2.95
N LEU A 14 -5.83 -4.46 -2.19
CA LEU A 14 -5.05 -5.68 -2.35
C LEU A 14 -5.77 -6.92 -1.83
N ASN A 15 -6.87 -6.79 -1.09
CA ASN A 15 -7.60 -7.89 -0.46
C ASN A 15 -6.68 -8.82 0.38
N VAL A 16 -5.77 -8.23 1.16
CA VAL A 16 -4.88 -9.01 2.03
C VAL A 16 -5.65 -9.56 3.23
N VAL A 17 -5.40 -10.82 3.57
CA VAL A 17 -5.99 -11.47 4.75
C VAL A 17 -5.34 -11.00 6.05
N ASN A 18 -4.07 -10.59 6.00
CA ASN A 18 -3.32 -10.08 7.13
C ASN A 18 -3.57 -8.58 7.28
N LYS A 19 -4.57 -8.20 8.08
CA LYS A 19 -4.86 -6.80 8.39
C LYS A 19 -3.73 -6.18 9.21
N GLY A 20 -3.34 -4.95 8.89
CA GLY A 20 -2.18 -4.29 9.51
C GLY A 20 -0.84 -4.75 8.95
N LEU A 21 -0.83 -5.33 7.74
CA LEU A 21 0.38 -5.62 6.98
C LEU A 21 1.22 -4.34 6.78
N PHE A 22 0.58 -3.20 6.58
CA PHE A 22 1.18 -1.89 6.39
C PHE A 22 0.86 -0.97 7.57
N ASN A 23 1.54 -1.20 8.70
CA ASN A 23 1.47 -0.31 9.85
C ASN A 23 2.09 1.06 9.51
N PRO A 24 1.36 2.19 9.64
CA PRO A 24 1.89 3.51 9.29
C PRO A 24 3.15 3.92 10.05
N GLU A 25 3.37 3.35 11.23
CA GLU A 25 4.57 3.59 12.03
C GLU A 25 5.84 2.97 11.41
N ASP A 26 5.70 2.02 10.49
CA ASP A 26 6.83 1.38 9.79
C ASP A 26 7.35 2.22 8.61
N PHE A 27 6.70 3.34 8.30
CA PHE A 27 7.02 4.20 7.16
C PHE A 27 7.35 5.62 7.62
N ASP A 28 8.39 6.21 7.05
CA ASP A 28 8.71 7.61 7.33
C ASP A 28 7.78 8.56 6.56
N ASP A 29 7.61 9.78 7.05
CA ASP A 29 6.77 10.78 6.38
C ASP A 29 7.36 11.25 5.05
N SER A 30 8.66 11.01 4.83
CA SER A 30 9.30 11.20 3.52
C SER A 30 8.77 10.26 2.44
N ASN A 31 8.16 9.12 2.81
CA ASN A 31 7.60 8.15 1.85
C ASN A 31 6.17 8.50 1.39
N ILE A 32 5.59 9.61 1.86
CA ILE A 32 4.20 9.96 1.59
C ILE A 32 3.92 10.07 0.09
N ASP A 33 4.85 10.61 -0.69
CA ASP A 33 4.66 10.79 -2.13
C ASP A 33 4.65 9.44 -2.85
N GLU A 34 5.62 8.54 -2.61
CA GLU A 34 5.60 7.18 -3.15
C GLU A 34 4.37 6.36 -2.72
N ILE A 35 3.96 6.46 -1.44
CA ILE A 35 2.75 5.78 -0.95
C ILE A 35 1.51 6.29 -1.69
N ARG A 36 1.43 7.60 -1.96
CA ARG A 36 0.32 8.19 -2.73
C ARG A 36 0.30 7.72 -4.17
N ASP A 37 1.46 7.56 -4.79
CA ASP A 37 1.55 7.08 -6.17
C ASP A 37 1.09 5.61 -6.28
N ILE A 38 1.53 4.76 -5.34
CA ILE A 38 1.07 3.36 -5.26
C ILE A 38 -0.42 3.32 -4.95
N HIS A 39 -0.91 4.14 -4.02
CA HIS A 39 -2.33 4.24 -3.69
C HIS A 39 -3.17 4.57 -4.93
N GLY A 40 -2.80 5.59 -5.70
CA GLY A 40 -3.51 5.96 -6.94
C GLY A 40 -3.47 4.84 -7.99
N MET A 41 -2.33 4.16 -8.13
CA MET A 41 -2.20 3.03 -9.06
C MET A 41 -3.08 1.84 -8.68
N VAL A 42 -3.22 1.54 -7.39
CA VAL A 42 -4.00 0.40 -6.92
C VAL A 42 -5.50 0.72 -6.91
N THR A 43 -5.90 1.89 -6.43
CA THR A 43 -7.31 2.28 -6.30
C THR A 43 -7.99 2.62 -7.62
N SER A 44 -7.21 2.90 -8.68
CA SER A 44 -7.75 3.07 -10.03
C SER A 44 -8.10 1.75 -10.73
N ARG A 45 -7.70 0.61 -10.16
CA ARG A 45 -7.95 -0.72 -10.75
C ARG A 45 -9.23 -1.32 -10.19
N SER A 46 -10.01 -1.98 -11.06
CA SER A 46 -11.21 -2.72 -10.64
C SER A 46 -10.88 -4.03 -9.92
N GLN A 47 -9.73 -4.62 -10.23
CA GLN A 47 -9.25 -5.85 -9.62
C GLN A 47 -7.72 -5.90 -9.67
N VAL A 48 -7.12 -6.41 -8.60
CA VAL A 48 -5.68 -6.71 -8.51
C VAL A 48 -5.50 -8.22 -8.55
N THR A 49 -4.65 -8.71 -9.44
CA THR A 49 -4.33 -10.16 -9.52
C THR A 49 -3.36 -10.56 -8.40
N ALA A 50 -3.25 -11.85 -8.10
CA ALA A 50 -2.33 -12.35 -7.06
C ALA A 50 -0.85 -11.99 -7.35
N ASN A 51 -0.44 -11.99 -8.63
CA ASN A 51 0.91 -11.61 -9.02
C ASN A 51 1.17 -10.12 -8.80
N GLU A 52 0.20 -9.28 -9.17
CA GLU A 52 0.29 -7.83 -8.93
C GLU A 52 0.27 -7.52 -7.44
N GLN A 53 -0.60 -8.19 -6.68
CA GLN A 53 -0.64 -8.07 -5.22
C GLN A 53 0.73 -8.34 -4.61
N SER A 54 1.39 -9.43 -5.03
CA SER A 54 2.73 -9.79 -4.55
C SER A 54 3.77 -8.72 -4.91
N ALA A 55 3.77 -8.23 -6.16
CA ALA A 55 4.68 -7.18 -6.60
C ALA A 55 4.47 -5.85 -5.86
N ILE A 56 3.21 -5.46 -5.62
CA ILE A 56 2.88 -4.23 -4.89
C ILE A 56 3.29 -4.34 -3.42
N ILE A 57 3.07 -5.50 -2.79
CA ILE A 57 3.53 -5.76 -1.42
C ILE A 57 5.06 -5.66 -1.35
N GLU A 58 5.78 -6.21 -2.34
CA GLU A 58 7.23 -6.13 -2.40
C GLU A 58 7.70 -4.67 -2.52
N GLU A 59 7.12 -3.89 -3.43
CA GLU A 59 7.47 -2.47 -3.60
C GLU A 59 7.19 -1.64 -2.35
N LEU A 60 6.02 -1.80 -1.72
CA LEU A 60 5.72 -1.12 -0.46
C LEU A 60 6.65 -1.53 0.66
N SER A 61 7.08 -2.80 0.70
CA SER A 61 8.00 -3.28 1.73
C SER A 61 9.39 -2.63 1.63
N LYS A 62 9.80 -2.18 0.44
CA LYS A 62 11.06 -1.43 0.24
C LYS A 62 11.03 -0.03 0.85
N LEU A 63 9.84 0.51 1.14
CA LEU A 63 9.66 1.84 1.75
C LEU A 63 9.66 1.80 3.28
N ARG A 64 9.74 0.62 3.90
CA ARG A 64 9.81 0.51 5.36
C ARG A 64 11.17 1.01 5.86
N LYS A 65 11.15 1.69 7.01
CA LYS A 65 12.34 2.23 7.68
C LYS A 65 13.21 1.16 8.36
#